data_AF-A0A962S675-F1
#
_entry.id   AF-A0A962S675-F1
#
_cell.length_a   1.000
_cell.length_b   1.000
_cell.length_c   1.000
_cell.angle_alpha   90.00
_cell.angle_beta   90.00
_cell.angle_gamma   90.00
#
_symmetry.space_group_name_H-M   'P 1'
#
loop_
_entity.id
_entity.type
_entity.pdbx_description
1 polymer ?
#
loop_
_entity_poly.entity_id
_entity_poly.type
_entity_poly.pdbx_seq_one_letter_code
_entity_poly.pdbx_strand_id
1 'polypeptide(L)' 'MKMAIVGAARWEDLALIFVGKGLRKFPIEYFESGALDRARAWLLAP' A
#
# COMPACT_ATOMS: atom_id res chain seq x y z
N MET A 1 -9.00 1.65 -9.70
CA MET A 1 -9.09 2.01 -8.27
C MET A 1 -8.06 1.16 -7.53
N LYS A 2 -7.22 1.79 -6.71
CA LYS A 2 -6.03 1.18 -6.05
C LYS A 2 -5.96 1.69 -4.60
N MET A 3 -5.27 0.98 -3.71
CA MET A 3 -5.02 1.42 -2.32
C MET A 3 -3.54 1.41 -2.02
N ALA A 4 -3.02 2.55 -1.55
CA ALA A 4 -1.67 2.68 -1.06
C ALA A 4 -1.72 2.92 0.44
N ILE A 5 -0.94 2.15 1.20
CA ILE A 5 -0.75 2.32 2.64
C ILE A 5 0.64 2.90 2.84
N VAL A 6 0.76 3.97 3.62
CA VAL A 6 2.06 4.62 3.90
C VAL A 6 2.32 4.54 5.40
N GLY A 7 3.45 3.97 5.81
CA GLY A 7 3.76 3.81 7.23
C GLY A 7 5.17 3.29 7.51
N ALA A 8 5.48 3.01 8.78
CA ALA A 8 6.79 2.51 9.17
C ALA A 8 6.93 1.02 8.81
N ALA A 9 8.08 0.59 8.27
CA ALA A 9 8.32 -0.77 7.77
C ALA A 9 7.91 -1.89 8.75
N ARG A 10 8.08 -1.66 10.06
CA ARG A 10 7.65 -2.62 11.11
C ARG A 10 6.16 -2.99 11.10
N TRP A 11 5.32 -2.20 10.43
CA TRP A 11 3.87 -2.41 10.37
C TRP A 11 3.38 -3.01 9.05
N GLU A 12 4.26 -3.19 8.06
CA GLU A 12 3.88 -3.60 6.71
C GLU A 12 3.07 -4.91 6.70
N ASP A 13 3.63 -5.98 7.24
CA ASP A 13 2.98 -7.30 7.23
C ASP A 13 1.61 -7.27 7.92
N LEU A 14 1.53 -6.65 9.10
CA LEU A 14 0.28 -6.53 9.84
C LEU A 14 -0.77 -5.72 9.05
N ALA A 15 -0.37 -4.62 8.42
CA ALA A 15 -1.25 -3.82 7.60
C ALA A 15 -1.74 -4.61 6.37
N LEU A 16 -0.83 -5.31 5.67
CA LEU A 16 -1.15 -6.08 4.48
C LEU A 16 -2.07 -7.28 4.76
N ILE A 17 -1.87 -7.96 5.89
CA ILE A 17 -2.77 -9.03 6.36
C ILE A 17 -4.13 -8.45 6.72
N PHE A 18 -4.19 -7.37 7.50
CA PHE A 18 -5.45 -6.75 7.93
C PHE A 18 -6.33 -6.33 6.74
N VAL A 19 -5.70 -5.77 5.70
CA VAL A 19 -6.41 -5.38 4.48
C VAL A 19 -6.58 -6.52 3.49
N GLY A 20 -6.15 -7.74 3.81
CA GLY A 20 -6.32 -8.93 2.98
C GLY A 20 -5.63 -8.84 1.61
N LYS A 21 -4.40 -8.30 1.53
CA LYS A 21 -3.61 -8.32 0.29
C LYS A 21 -3.42 -9.78 -0.16
N GLY A 22 -3.61 -10.02 -1.47
CA GLY A 22 -3.59 -11.36 -2.06
C GLY A 22 -4.95 -12.09 -2.05
N LEU A 23 -5.88 -11.71 -1.19
CA LEU A 23 -7.26 -12.24 -1.21
C LEU A 23 -8.20 -11.36 -2.02
N ARG A 24 -8.04 -10.03 -1.93
CA ARG A 24 -8.83 -9.09 -2.72
C ARG A 24 -8.30 -8.99 -4.15
N LYS A 25 -9.19 -9.04 -5.14
CA LYS A 25 -8.88 -8.80 -6.58
C LYS A 25 -8.60 -7.32 -6.90
N PHE A 26 -8.12 -6.56 -5.92
CA PHE A 26 -7.97 -5.13 -5.95
C PHE A 26 -6.52 -4.77 -5.58
N PRO A 27 -5.81 -3.92 -6.36
CA PRO A 27 -4.40 -3.63 -6.09
C PRO A 27 -4.17 -2.92 -4.76
N ILE A 28 -3.28 -3.47 -3.94
CA ILE A 28 -2.91 -2.94 -2.62
C ILE A 28 -1.39 -2.95 -2.52
N GLU A 29 -0.79 -1.81 -2.18
CA GLU A 29 0.66 -1.71 -2.00
C GLU A 29 1.02 -0.94 -0.73
N TYR A 30 2.10 -1.36 -0.07
CA TYR A 30 2.65 -0.68 1.10
C TYR A 30 3.86 0.15 0.70
N PHE A 31 3.98 1.32 1.29
CA PHE A 31 5.08 2.25 1.07
C PHE A 31 5.62 2.71 2.42
N GLU A 32 6.93 2.80 2.54
CA GLU A 32 7.56 3.35 3.74
C GLU A 32 7.17 4.83 3.96
N SER A 33 7.29 5.30 5.20
CA SER A 33 6.80 6.62 5.63
C SER A 33 7.35 7.79 4.81
N GLY A 34 8.58 7.68 4.29
CA GLY A 34 9.21 8.70 3.43
C GLY A 34 8.82 8.62 1.95
N ALA A 35 7.95 7.69 1.56
CA ALA A 35 7.63 7.39 0.16
C ALA A 35 6.24 7.89 -0.26
N LEU A 36 5.70 8.92 0.38
CA LEU A 36 4.37 9.45 0.10
C LEU A 36 4.19 9.84 -1.38
N ASP A 37 5.19 10.46 -2.00
CA ASP A 37 5.12 10.86 -3.41
C ASP A 37 5.11 9.65 -4.34
N ARG A 38 5.84 8.58 -4.00
CA ARG A 38 5.80 7.31 -4.75
C ARG A 38 4.44 6.64 -4.62
N ALA A 39 3.85 6.63 -3.42
CA ALA A 39 2.51 6.10 -3.19
C ALA A 39 1.46 6.84 -4.03
N ARG A 40 1.54 8.18 -4.08
CA ARG A 40 0.66 9.02 -4.92
C ARG A 40 0.86 8.75 -6.40
N ALA A 41 2.09 8.70 -6.88
CA ALA A 41 2.39 8.41 -8.28
C ALA A 41 1.84 7.03 -8.70
N TRP A 42 1.98 6.02 -7.83
CA TRP A 42 1.45 4.68 -8.09
C TRP A 42 -0.10 4.65 -8.14
N LEU A 43 -0.78 5.43 -7.30
CA LEU A 43 -2.24 5.56 -7.33
C LEU A 43 -2.76 6.20 -8.63
N LEU A 44 -2.01 7.16 -9.18
CA LEU A 44 -2.35 7.89 -10.41
C LEU A 44 -1.93 7.16 -11.69
N ALA A 45 -1.02 6.19 -11.59
CA ALA A 45 -0.61 5.38 -12.73
C ALA A 45 -1.82 4.60 -13.31
N PRO A 46 -1.86 4.36 -14.64
CA PRO A 46 -2.92 3.60 -15.30
C PRO A 46 -3.20 2.23 -14.65
#